data_AF-A0AAP4EH57-F1
#
_entry.id   AF-A0AAP4EH57-F1
#
_cell.length_a   1.000
_cell.length_b   1.000
_cell.length_c   1.000
_cell.angle_alpha   90.00
_cell.angle_beta   90.00
_cell.angle_gamma   90.00
#
_symmetry.space_group_name_H-M   'P 1'
#
loop_
_entity.id
_entity.type
_entity.pdbx_description
1 polymer ?
#
loop_
_entity_poly.entity_id
_entity_poly.type
_entity_poly.pdbx_seq_one_letter_code
_entity_poly.pdbx_strand_id
1 'polypeptide(L)'
;RITQVDVRKAKMSNYKEVYELSKYSAKDSDYLINRKVFSEFYKALKGKQVLVFGGLFKEAHKMYLDGELEVYKEKDEIEYEYMLYYNWTKKEYENTKLRELTEEEKESLNHKLINEMEDSF
;
A
#
# COMPACT_ATOMS: atom_id res chain seq x y z
N ARG A 1 18.10 -33.44 -10.49
CA ARG A 1 19.45 -33.04 -10.03
C ARG A 1 20.04 -32.13 -11.09
N ILE A 2 20.26 -30.85 -10.79
CA ILE A 2 20.93 -29.95 -11.74
C ILE A 2 22.42 -30.33 -11.73
N THR A 3 22.97 -30.65 -12.89
CA THR A 3 24.34 -31.20 -13.03
C THR A 3 25.31 -30.24 -13.71
N GLN A 4 24.82 -29.18 -14.35
CA GLN A 4 25.63 -28.17 -15.02
C GLN A 4 25.01 -26.78 -14.81
N VAL A 5 25.88 -25.79 -14.55
CA VAL A 5 25.53 -24.38 -14.36
C VAL A 5 26.49 -23.55 -15.22
N ASP A 6 25.98 -22.76 -16.15
CA ASP A 6 26.77 -21.80 -16.94
C ASP A 6 26.82 -20.46 -16.16
N VAL A 7 28.03 -20.00 -15.84
CA VAL A 7 28.26 -18.76 -15.09
C VAL A 7 28.94 -17.74 -16.01
N ARG A 8 28.26 -16.63 -16.27
CA ARG A 8 28.77 -15.54 -17.11
C ARG A 8 28.71 -14.21 -16.37
N LYS A 9 29.63 -13.29 -16.70
CA LYS A 9 29.62 -11.92 -16.17
C LYS A 9 28.51 -11.10 -16.84
N ALA A 10 27.63 -10.51 -16.02
CA ALA A 10 26.60 -9.58 -16.50
C ALA A 10 27.24 -8.29 -17.06
N LYS A 11 26.70 -7.76 -18.16
CA LYS A 11 27.13 -6.51 -18.77
C LYS A 11 26.07 -5.43 -18.51
N MET A 12 26.49 -4.29 -17.95
CA MET A 12 25.59 -3.17 -17.63
C MET A 12 24.91 -2.53 -18.85
N SER A 13 25.40 -2.80 -20.06
CA SER A 13 24.84 -2.25 -21.30
C SER A 13 23.50 -2.87 -21.71
N ASN A 14 23.04 -3.93 -21.02
CA ASN A 14 21.83 -4.66 -21.37
C ASN A 14 20.85 -4.72 -20.18
N TYR A 15 19.74 -3.98 -20.28
CA TYR A 15 18.69 -3.94 -19.26
C TYR A 15 18.11 -5.32 -18.93
N LYS A 16 18.14 -6.28 -19.86
CA LYS A 16 17.67 -7.66 -19.62
C LYS A 16 18.50 -8.36 -18.54
N GLU A 17 19.81 -8.19 -18.56
CA GLU A 17 20.72 -8.81 -17.62
C GLU A 17 20.61 -8.18 -16.23
N VAL A 18 20.42 -6.86 -16.18
CA VAL A 18 20.11 -6.11 -14.95
C VAL A 18 18.79 -6.57 -14.35
N TYR A 19 17.76 -6.77 -15.19
CA TYR A 19 16.45 -7.24 -14.73
C TYR A 19 16.51 -8.65 -14.14
N GLU A 20 17.18 -9.61 -14.81
CA GLU A 20 17.36 -10.95 -14.24
C GLU A 20 18.13 -10.91 -12.92
N LEU A 21 19.23 -10.15 -12.83
CA LEU A 21 19.96 -9.99 -11.57
C LEU A 21 19.08 -9.41 -10.46
N SER A 22 18.25 -8.40 -10.80
CA SER A 22 17.35 -7.75 -9.85
C SER A 22 16.29 -8.68 -9.26
N LYS A 23 15.76 -9.63 -10.06
CA LYS A 23 14.79 -10.63 -9.60
C LYS A 23 15.35 -11.54 -8.51
N TYR A 24 16.64 -11.85 -8.60
CA TYR A 24 17.31 -12.75 -7.65
C TYR A 24 18.00 -12.01 -6.51
N SER A 25 18.30 -10.71 -6.67
CA SER A 25 18.90 -9.90 -5.62
C SER A 25 17.88 -9.30 -4.66
N ALA A 26 16.66 -9.00 -5.14
CA ALA A 26 15.60 -8.43 -4.31
C ALA A 26 14.75 -9.54 -3.71
N LYS A 27 14.85 -9.73 -2.40
CA LYS A 27 13.91 -10.55 -1.62
C LYS A 27 12.74 -9.69 -1.15
N ASP A 28 11.63 -10.35 -0.84
CA ASP A 28 10.48 -9.69 -0.22
C ASP A 28 10.90 -9.00 1.08
N SER A 29 11.82 -9.55 1.89
CA SER A 29 12.32 -8.86 3.09
C SER A 29 13.03 -7.54 2.82
N ASP A 30 13.55 -7.30 1.61
CA ASP A 30 14.44 -6.18 1.33
C ASP A 30 13.69 -4.84 1.21
N TYR A 31 12.35 -4.86 1.02
CA TYR A 31 11.55 -3.63 1.07
C TYR A 31 11.53 -2.98 2.47
N LEU A 32 11.85 -3.73 3.53
CA LEU A 32 11.88 -3.23 4.92
C LEU A 32 13.23 -2.62 5.32
N ILE A 33 14.25 -2.66 4.47
CA ILE A 33 15.61 -2.24 4.83
C ILE A 33 15.66 -0.75 5.20
N ASN A 34 15.05 0.12 4.39
CA ASN A 34 14.89 1.53 4.72
C ASN A 34 13.79 2.21 3.88
N ARG A 35 13.43 3.43 4.29
CA ARG A 35 12.39 4.24 3.64
C ARG A 35 12.65 4.51 2.15
N LYS A 36 13.92 4.68 1.75
CA LYS A 36 14.27 4.97 0.35
C LYS A 36 14.01 3.76 -0.55
N VAL A 37 14.46 2.58 -0.11
CA VAL A 37 14.21 1.30 -0.81
C VAL A 37 12.71 1.05 -0.86
N PHE A 38 12.00 1.16 0.26
CA PHE A 38 10.54 1.04 0.29
C PHE A 38 9.86 1.99 -0.72
N SER A 39 10.25 3.27 -0.74
CA SER A 39 9.64 4.26 -1.63
C SER A 39 9.83 3.92 -3.12
N GLU A 40 11.01 3.46 -3.51
CA GLU A 40 11.27 3.04 -4.89
C GLU A 40 10.45 1.80 -5.27
N PHE A 41 10.39 0.79 -4.40
CA PHE A 41 9.57 -0.40 -4.61
C PHE A 41 8.08 -0.04 -4.68
N TYR A 42 7.59 0.78 -3.76
CA TYR A 42 6.20 1.23 -3.73
C TYR A 42 5.84 2.00 -5.00
N LYS A 43 6.66 2.95 -5.45
CA LYS A 43 6.41 3.67 -6.71
C LYS A 43 6.39 2.75 -7.93
N ALA A 44 7.27 1.76 -7.97
CA ALA A 44 7.36 0.82 -9.09
C ALA A 44 6.24 -0.23 -9.11
N LEU A 45 5.68 -0.57 -7.94
CA LEU A 45 4.66 -1.61 -7.78
C LEU A 45 3.24 -1.07 -7.57
N LYS A 46 3.07 0.15 -7.06
CA LYS A 46 1.76 0.78 -6.85
C LYS A 46 1.04 0.92 -8.19
N GLY A 47 -0.18 0.40 -8.26
CA GLY A 47 -0.99 0.41 -9.47
C GLY A 47 -0.55 -0.59 -10.54
N LYS A 48 0.49 -1.41 -10.28
CA LYS A 48 0.84 -2.51 -11.17
C LYS A 48 -0.24 -3.57 -11.08
N GLN A 49 -0.96 -3.79 -12.17
CA GLN A 49 -1.97 -4.85 -12.27
C GLN A 49 -1.29 -6.22 -12.21
N VAL A 50 -1.29 -6.85 -11.03
CA VAL A 50 -0.73 -8.20 -10.83
C VAL A 50 -1.70 -9.28 -11.33
N LEU A 51 -3.01 -9.02 -11.26
CA LEU A 51 -4.07 -9.92 -11.69
C LEU A 51 -4.86 -9.28 -12.85
N VAL A 52 -4.91 -9.97 -13.98
CA VAL A 52 -5.77 -9.57 -15.10
C VAL A 52 -7.13 -10.25 -14.91
N PHE A 53 -8.17 -9.47 -14.67
CA PHE A 53 -9.54 -9.98 -14.56
C PHE A 53 -10.06 -10.34 -15.96
N GLY A 54 -10.01 -11.64 -16.29
CA GLY A 54 -10.55 -12.20 -17.54
C GLY A 54 -11.84 -13.00 -17.32
N GLY A 55 -12.58 -13.25 -18.40
CA GLY A 55 -13.78 -14.09 -18.36
C GLY A 55 -14.92 -13.46 -17.54
N LEU A 56 -15.44 -14.21 -16.57
CA LEU A 56 -16.62 -13.86 -15.77
C LEU A 56 -16.48 -12.55 -14.98
N PHE A 57 -15.26 -12.19 -14.58
CA PHE A 57 -15.00 -10.99 -13.77
C PHE A 57 -14.73 -9.72 -14.58
N LYS A 58 -14.81 -9.79 -15.92
CA LYS A 58 -14.53 -8.63 -16.77
C LYS A 58 -15.56 -7.51 -16.59
N GLU A 59 -16.85 -7.88 -16.48
CA GLU A 59 -17.94 -6.92 -16.27
C GLU A 59 -17.89 -6.35 -14.86
N ALA A 60 -17.72 -7.20 -13.84
CA ALA A 60 -17.55 -6.77 -12.45
C ALA A 60 -16.34 -5.84 -12.28
N HIS A 61 -15.21 -6.10 -12.96
CA HIS A 61 -14.04 -5.22 -12.93
C HIS A 61 -14.33 -3.86 -13.58
N LYS A 62 -15.13 -3.83 -14.65
CA LYS A 62 -15.58 -2.57 -15.25
C LYS A 62 -16.45 -1.78 -14.26
N MET A 63 -17.45 -2.43 -13.67
CA MET A 63 -18.31 -1.82 -12.65
C MET A 63 -17.52 -1.32 -11.44
N TYR A 64 -16.48 -2.04 -11.03
CA TYR A 64 -15.56 -1.62 -9.98
C TYR A 64 -14.82 -0.32 -10.33
N LEU A 65 -14.23 -0.25 -11.54
CA LEU A 65 -13.53 0.94 -12.02
C LEU A 65 -14.45 2.15 -12.22
N ASP A 66 -15.69 1.90 -12.64
CA ASP A 66 -16.73 2.91 -12.84
C ASP A 66 -17.36 3.37 -11.50
N GLY A 67 -16.97 2.78 -10.36
CA GLY A 67 -17.46 3.13 -9.03
C GLY A 67 -18.88 2.63 -8.72
N GLU A 68 -19.44 1.76 -9.57
CA GLU A 68 -20.81 1.25 -9.40
C GLU A 68 -20.93 0.26 -8.23
N LEU A 69 -19.82 -0.33 -7.80
CA LEU A 69 -19.78 -1.31 -6.71
C LEU A 69 -19.52 -0.70 -5.32
N GLU A 70 -19.39 0.64 -5.21
CA GLU A 70 -19.19 1.34 -3.93
C GLU A 70 -20.33 1.05 -2.94
N VAL A 71 -21.53 0.75 -3.43
CA VAL A 71 -22.71 0.40 -2.63
C VAL A 71 -22.53 -0.85 -1.77
N TYR A 72 -21.59 -1.73 -2.13
CA TYR A 72 -21.31 -2.97 -1.41
C TYR A 72 -20.16 -2.82 -0.42
N LYS A 73 -19.46 -1.68 -0.40
CA LYS A 73 -18.41 -1.44 0.58
C LYS A 73 -19.03 -1.09 1.93
N GLU A 74 -18.45 -1.67 2.97
CA GLU A 74 -18.85 -1.39 4.34
C GLU A 74 -18.50 0.06 4.68
N LYS A 75 -19.50 0.79 5.16
CA LYS A 75 -19.31 2.15 5.66
C LYS A 75 -18.95 2.06 7.13
N ASP A 76 -18.08 2.96 7.57
CA ASP A 76 -17.84 3.10 9.00
C ASP A 76 -19.10 3.67 9.68
N GLU A 77 -19.62 2.93 10.66
CA GLU A 77 -20.74 3.32 11.51
C GLU A 77 -20.29 4.08 12.76
N ILE A 78 -18.97 4.16 13.00
CA ILE A 78 -18.40 4.81 14.18
C ILE A 78 -18.43 6.34 13.98
N GLU A 79 -19.08 7.03 14.91
CA GLU A 79 -19.00 8.48 15.01
C GLU A 79 -17.81 8.88 15.90
N TYR A 80 -16.79 9.47 15.29
CA TYR A 80 -15.66 10.04 16.00
C TYR A 80 -16.03 11.43 16.53
N GLU A 81 -15.91 11.62 17.84
CA GLU A 81 -16.15 12.90 18.53
C GLU A 81 -14.86 13.58 19.03
N TYR A 82 -13.82 12.79 19.33
CA TYR A 82 -12.61 13.27 19.99
C TYR A 82 -11.35 12.93 19.21
N MET A 83 -10.36 13.83 19.34
CA MET A 83 -9.00 13.64 18.85
C MET A 83 -8.04 13.53 20.04
N LEU A 84 -7.25 12.45 20.06
CA LEU A 84 -6.26 12.17 21.09
C LEU A 84 -4.85 12.40 20.54
N TYR A 85 -4.05 13.19 21.24
CA TYR A 85 -2.65 13.43 20.92
C TYR A 85 -1.74 12.66 21.88
N TYR A 86 -0.92 11.77 21.33
CA TYR A 86 0.12 11.07 22.07
C TYR A 86 1.51 11.50 21.60
N ASN A 87 2.41 11.75 22.54
CA ASN A 87 3.82 11.96 22.26
C ASN A 87 4.63 10.75 22.72
N TRP A 88 5.55 10.29 21.88
CA TRP A 88 6.49 9.25 22.24
C TRP A 88 7.66 9.83 23.02
N THR A 89 7.72 9.55 24.32
CA THR A 89 8.77 10.07 25.21
C THR A 89 9.18 8.98 26.21
N LYS A 90 10.48 8.88 26.53
CA LYS A 90 11.01 7.90 27.52
C LYS A 90 10.60 6.42 27.27
N LYS A 91 10.42 6.03 26.00
CA LYS A 91 9.98 4.68 25.57
C LYS A 91 8.52 4.35 25.91
N GLU A 92 7.70 5.34 26.26
CA GLU A 92 6.27 5.18 26.49
C GLU A 92 5.49 6.27 25.72
N TYR A 93 4.19 6.03 25.49
CA TYR A 93 3.30 7.03 24.91
C TYR A 93 2.62 7.81 26.03
N GLU A 94 2.92 9.10 26.14
CA GLU A 94 2.26 10.00 27.10
C GLU A 94 1.11 10.74 26.38
N ASN A 95 -0.11 10.65 26.93
CA ASN A 95 -1.25 11.40 26.42
C ASN A 95 -1.02 12.89 26.70
N THR A 96 -0.87 13.68 25.65
CA THR A 96 -0.48 15.08 25.75
C THR A 96 -1.68 16.02 25.68
N LYS A 97 -2.69 15.70 24.86
CA LYS A 97 -3.91 16.52 24.71
C LYS A 97 -5.10 15.66 24.27
N LEU A 98 -6.27 15.97 24.82
CA LEU A 98 -7.57 15.53 24.35
C LEU A 98 -8.34 16.76 23.89
N ARG A 99 -8.91 16.73 22.69
CA ARG A 99 -9.84 17.78 22.21
C ARG A 99 -11.01 17.18 21.46
N GLU A 100 -12.13 17.88 21.45
CA GLU A 100 -13.25 17.59 20.57
C GLU A 100 -12.89 17.94 19.11
N LEU A 101 -13.46 17.19 18.19
CA LEU A 101 -13.38 17.45 16.75
C LEU A 101 -14.22 18.68 16.42
N THR A 102 -13.71 19.54 15.53
CA THR A 102 -14.54 20.62 14.97
C THR A 102 -15.58 20.04 14.01
N GLU A 103 -16.64 20.79 13.71
CA GLU A 103 -17.70 20.33 12.80
C GLU A 103 -17.15 20.00 11.39
N GLU A 104 -16.19 20.79 10.89
CA GLU A 104 -15.49 20.50 9.63
C GLU A 104 -14.70 19.18 9.70
N GLU A 105 -14.05 18.88 10.83
CA GLU A 105 -13.28 17.65 11.00
C GLU A 105 -14.20 16.44 11.14
N LYS A 106 -15.33 16.56 11.85
CA LYS A 106 -16.35 15.51 11.96
C LYS A 106 -16.91 15.13 10.60
N GLU A 107 -17.28 16.11 9.78
CA GLU A 107 -17.75 15.88 8.40
C GLU A 107 -16.67 15.22 7.54
N SER A 108 -15.40 15.58 7.75
CA SER A 108 -14.30 15.01 7.00
C SER A 108 -13.87 13.61 7.44
N LEU A 109 -14.14 13.18 8.68
CA LEU A 109 -13.64 11.92 9.24
C LEU A 109 -14.72 10.85 9.35
N ASN A 110 -15.94 11.24 9.71
CA ASN A 110 -17.06 10.33 9.90
C ASN A 110 -17.66 9.89 8.56
N HIS A 111 -18.24 8.68 8.53
CA HIS A 111 -18.93 8.11 7.37
C HIS A 111 -18.08 7.90 6.11
N LYS A 112 -16.75 7.88 6.26
CA LYS A 112 -15.85 7.45 5.19
C LYS A 112 -15.93 5.95 4.97
N LEU A 113 -15.56 5.53 3.77
CA LEU A 113 -15.35 4.12 3.48
C LEU A 113 -14.08 3.66 4.22
N ILE A 114 -14.14 2.49 4.84
CA ILE A 114 -13.03 1.92 5.62
C ILE A 114 -11.72 1.91 4.80
N ASN A 115 -11.82 1.64 3.49
CA ASN A 115 -10.67 1.60 2.58
C ASN A 115 -10.04 2.97 2.29
N GLU A 116 -10.78 4.08 2.38
CA GLU A 116 -10.23 5.42 2.15
C GLU A 116 -9.30 5.87 3.29
N MET A 117 -9.46 5.28 4.48
CA MET A 117 -8.58 5.56 5.62
C MET A 117 -7.19 4.91 5.45
N GLU A 118 -7.10 3.72 4.85
CA GLU A 118 -5.83 3.01 4.62
C GLU A 118 -4.89 3.72 3.62
N ASP A 119 -5.43 4.47 2.66
CA ASP A 119 -4.64 5.17 1.64
C ASP A 119 -4.00 6.49 2.12
N SER A 120 -4.28 6.91 3.37
CA SER A 120 -3.89 8.22 3.91
C SER A 120 -2.60 8.22 4.77
N PHE A 121 -1.91 7.08 4.89
CA PHE A 121 -0.68 6.90 5.69
C PHE A 121 0.63 7.23 4.94
#